data_AF-A0AA87Z1N3-F1
#
_entry.id   AF-A0AA87Z1N3-F1
#
_cell.length_a   1.000
_cell.length_b   1.000
_cell.length_c   1.000
_cell.angle_alpha   90.00
_cell.angle_beta   90.00
_cell.angle_gamma   90.00
#
_symmetry.space_group_name_H-M   'P 1'
#
loop_
_entity.id
_entity.type
_entity.pdbx_description
1 polymer ?
#
loop_
_entity_poly.entity_id
_entity_poly.type
_entity_poly.pdbx_seq_one_letter_code
_entity_poly.pdbx_strand_id
1 'polypeptide(L)'
;MSWQDFVNEFRVMYYNQEILAAQQDEFNSMKQGSMTVLEAVKKFEQLARLCPELVPNETEKVRRMMKMFRTYIAKQVSAGSSPPTLVSDCISRAIRVEYWIDQDREARAKPKRKRKLY
;
A
#
# COMPACT_ATOMS: atom_id res chain seq x y z
N MET A 1 -15.38 -2.89 -36.14
CA MET A 1 -14.46 -2.31 -35.14
C MET A 1 -15.24 -1.40 -34.22
N SER A 2 -15.38 -1.83 -32.97
CA SER A 2 -15.81 -0.97 -31.89
C SER A 2 -14.63 -0.14 -31.36
N TRP A 3 -14.92 0.93 -30.62
CA TRP A 3 -13.89 1.70 -29.91
C TRP A 3 -13.09 0.83 -28.93
N GLN A 4 -13.72 -0.20 -28.34
CA GLN A 4 -13.04 -1.17 -27.47
C GLN A 4 -12.05 -2.04 -28.22
N ASP A 5 -12.38 -2.46 -29.45
CA ASP A 5 -11.46 -3.25 -30.29
C ASP A 5 -10.21 -2.43 -30.65
N PHE A 6 -10.40 -1.16 -31.02
CA PHE A 6 -9.29 -0.25 -31.32
C PHE A 6 -8.40 0.00 -30.09
N VAL A 7 -8.99 0.24 -28.92
CA VAL A 7 -8.22 0.43 -27.67
C VAL A 7 -7.47 -0.85 -27.30
N ASN A 8 -8.06 -2.02 -27.55
CA ASN A 8 -7.41 -3.30 -27.28
C ASN A 8 -6.24 -3.55 -28.24
N GLU A 9 -6.43 -3.37 -29.55
CA GLU A 9 -5.36 -3.47 -30.55
C GLU A 9 -4.25 -2.43 -30.30
N PHE A 10 -4.61 -1.20 -29.95
CA PHE A 10 -3.65 -0.15 -29.62
C PHE A 10 -2.85 -0.51 -28.36
N ARG A 11 -3.49 -1.07 -27.33
CA ARG A 11 -2.78 -1.61 -26.17
C ARG A 11 -1.84 -2.74 -26.57
N VAL A 12 -2.28 -3.71 -27.35
CA VAL A 12 -1.42 -4.83 -27.77
C VAL A 12 -0.23 -4.36 -28.61
N MET A 13 -0.41 -3.36 -29.47
CA MET A 13 0.63 -2.86 -30.38
C MET A 13 1.60 -1.86 -29.74
N TYR A 14 1.17 -1.08 -28.73
CA TYR A 14 1.97 0.01 -28.15
C TYR A 14 2.28 -0.17 -26.65
N TYR A 15 1.48 -0.93 -25.90
CA TYR A 15 1.90 -1.43 -24.59
C TYR A 15 2.63 -2.75 -24.82
N ASN A 16 3.96 -2.67 -24.98
CA ASN A 16 4.82 -3.85 -25.01
C ASN A 16 4.39 -4.81 -23.89
N GLN A 17 4.02 -6.05 -24.22
CA GLN A 17 3.63 -7.04 -23.21
C GLN A 17 4.69 -7.19 -22.12
N GLU A 18 5.96 -6.95 -22.46
CA GLU A 18 7.08 -6.88 -21.53
C GLU A 18 6.96 -5.74 -20.50
N ILE A 19 6.49 -4.55 -20.91
CA ILE A 19 6.26 -3.42 -20.01
C ILE A 19 5.06 -3.72 -19.09
N LEU A 20 4.00 -4.32 -19.62
CA LEU A 20 2.86 -4.75 -18.80
C LEU A 20 3.28 -5.82 -17.79
N ALA A 21 4.03 -6.84 -18.22
CA ALA A 21 4.56 -7.86 -17.33
C ALA A 21 5.46 -7.25 -16.24
N ALA A 22 6.36 -6.33 -16.62
CA ALA A 22 7.21 -5.62 -15.67
C ALA A 22 6.39 -4.78 -14.66
N GLN A 23 5.31 -4.12 -15.10
CA GLN A 23 4.42 -3.38 -14.21
C GLN A 23 3.62 -4.31 -13.28
N GLN A 24 3.18 -5.47 -13.78
CA GLN A 24 2.53 -6.49 -12.95
C GLN A 24 3.49 -7.07 -11.91
N ASP A 25 4.74 -7.32 -12.29
CA ASP A 25 5.80 -7.79 -11.39
C ASP A 25 6.17 -6.74 -10.35
N GLU A 26 6.27 -5.46 -10.74
CA GLU A 26 6.46 -4.34 -9.80
C GLU A 26 5.29 -4.28 -8.81
N PHE A 27 4.05 -4.41 -9.29
CA PHE A 27 2.88 -4.39 -8.42
C PHE A 27 2.82 -5.58 -7.46
N ASN A 28 3.22 -6.77 -7.92
CA ASN A 28 3.25 -7.99 -7.11
C ASN A 28 4.38 -7.96 -6.07
N SER A 29 5.52 -7.38 -6.42
CA SER A 29 6.67 -7.21 -5.52
C SER A 29 6.59 -5.93 -4.67
N MET A 30 5.55 -5.11 -4.85
CA MET A 30 5.40 -3.85 -4.13
C MET A 30 5.37 -4.05 -2.62
N LYS A 31 6.26 -3.36 -1.93
CA LYS A 31 6.34 -3.28 -0.47
C LYS A 31 6.41 -1.83 -0.04
N GLN A 32 5.84 -1.52 1.12
CA GLN A 32 5.92 -0.19 1.74
C GLN A 32 7.39 0.23 1.94
N GLY A 33 8.30 -0.70 2.23
CA GLY A 33 9.73 -0.39 2.34
C GLY A 33 9.99 0.70 3.39
N SER A 34 10.74 1.75 3.02
CA SER A 34 10.99 2.94 3.85
C SER A 34 9.93 4.03 3.70
N MET A 35 8.97 3.88 2.77
CA MET A 35 7.93 4.88 2.49
C MET A 35 6.94 4.98 3.65
N THR A 36 6.33 6.15 3.78
CA THR A 36 5.15 6.32 4.65
C THR A 36 3.97 5.52 4.11
N VAL A 37 2.97 5.23 4.95
CA VAL A 37 1.72 4.57 4.54
C VAL A 37 1.08 5.36 3.39
N LEU A 38 1.02 6.69 3.49
CA LEU A 38 0.36 7.52 2.49
C LEU A 38 1.07 7.48 1.13
N GLU A 39 2.41 7.55 1.12
CA GLU A 39 3.20 7.46 -0.12
C GLU A 39 3.05 6.09 -0.77
N ALA A 40 3.07 5.02 0.03
CA ALA A 40 2.89 3.66 -0.45
C ALA A 40 1.49 3.45 -1.04
N VAL A 41 0.44 4.00 -0.40
CA VAL A 41 -0.94 3.98 -0.92
C VAL A 41 -1.03 4.73 -2.24
N LYS A 42 -0.43 5.92 -2.36
CA LYS A 42 -0.44 6.71 -3.59
C LYS A 42 0.23 5.96 -4.75
N LYS A 43 1.40 5.35 -4.51
CA LYS A 43 2.09 4.54 -5.52
C LYS A 43 1.25 3.30 -5.90
N PHE A 44 0.58 2.69 -4.93
CA PHE A 44 -0.28 1.54 -5.17
C PHE A 44 -1.47 1.91 -6.06
N GLU A 45 -2.08 3.08 -5.86
CA GLU A 45 -3.18 3.56 -6.71
C GLU A 45 -2.75 3.86 -8.14
N GLN A 46 -1.53 4.37 -8.33
CA GLN A 46 -0.97 4.58 -9.67
C GLN A 46 -0.81 3.26 -10.41
N LEU A 47 -0.21 2.25 -9.76
CA LEU A 47 -0.05 0.92 -10.35
C LEU A 47 -1.39 0.19 -10.54
N ALA A 48 -2.34 0.34 -9.62
CA ALA A 48 -3.68 -0.23 -9.75
C ALA A 48 -4.45 0.37 -10.95
N ARG A 49 -4.19 1.63 -11.30
CA ARG A 49 -4.76 2.27 -12.51
C ARG A 49 -4.15 1.71 -13.79
N LEU A 50 -2.87 1.34 -13.77
CA LEU A 50 -2.17 0.75 -14.91
C LEU A 50 -2.54 -0.72 -15.11
N CYS A 51 -2.75 -1.45 -14.00
CA CYS A 51 -3.06 -2.89 -14.00
C CYS A 51 -4.41 -3.18 -13.32
N PRO A 52 -5.54 -2.73 -13.89
CA PRO A 52 -6.87 -2.95 -13.29
C PRO A 52 -7.20 -4.45 -13.15
N GLU A 53 -6.65 -5.30 -14.01
CA GLU A 53 -6.81 -6.76 -13.97
C GLU A 53 -6.28 -7.39 -12.67
N LEU A 54 -5.28 -6.78 -12.03
CA LEU A 54 -4.72 -7.28 -10.78
C LEU A 54 -5.60 -6.94 -9.57
N VAL A 55 -6.47 -5.94 -9.69
CA VAL A 55 -7.32 -5.42 -8.61
C VAL A 55 -8.77 -5.34 -9.09
N PRO A 56 -9.41 -6.49 -9.38
CA PRO A 56 -10.73 -6.50 -10.00
C PRO A 56 -11.85 -6.06 -9.04
N ASN A 57 -11.63 -6.17 -7.73
CA ASN A 57 -12.62 -5.86 -6.71
C ASN A 57 -11.97 -5.22 -5.47
N GLU A 58 -12.80 -4.63 -4.62
CA GLU A 58 -12.33 -3.93 -3.42
C GLU A 58 -11.65 -4.87 -2.42
N THR A 59 -12.15 -6.10 -2.28
CA THR A 59 -11.58 -7.12 -1.38
C THR A 59 -10.15 -7.49 -1.79
N GLU A 60 -9.90 -7.69 -3.08
CA GLU A 60 -8.56 -7.94 -3.63
C GLU A 60 -7.65 -6.73 -3.46
N LYS A 61 -8.21 -5.51 -3.57
CA LYS A 61 -7.49 -4.27 -3.28
C LYS A 61 -6.99 -4.27 -1.84
N VAL A 62 -7.87 -4.52 -0.87
CA VAL A 62 -7.49 -4.60 0.54
C VAL A 62 -6.50 -5.73 0.79
N ARG A 63 -6.73 -6.92 0.25
CA ARG A 63 -5.83 -8.08 0.38
C ARG A 63 -4.41 -7.74 -0.10
N ARG A 64 -4.28 -7.02 -1.22
CA ARG A 64 -2.98 -6.60 -1.75
C ARG A 64 -2.35 -5.48 -0.92
N MET A 65 -3.11 -4.50 -0.47
CA MET A 65 -2.61 -3.44 0.42
C MET A 65 -2.06 -4.03 1.73
N MET A 66 -2.75 -5.02 2.30
CA MET A 66 -2.26 -5.77 3.48
C MET A 66 -0.93 -6.50 3.24
N LYS A 67 -0.70 -7.02 2.02
CA LYS A 67 0.59 -7.64 1.63
C LYS A 67 1.69 -6.61 1.35
N MET A 68 1.30 -5.40 0.96
CA MET A 68 2.20 -4.28 0.67
C MET A 68 2.71 -3.63 1.96
N PHE A 69 1.84 -3.46 2.97
CA PHE A 69 2.21 -2.87 4.26
C PHE A 69 3.31 -3.65 4.97
N ARG A 70 4.08 -2.95 5.81
CA ARG A 70 5.06 -3.58 6.70
C ARG A 70 4.35 -4.59 7.61
N THR A 71 5.00 -5.71 7.89
CA THR A 71 4.43 -6.82 8.68
C THR A 71 3.88 -6.38 10.03
N TYR A 72 4.56 -5.43 10.71
CA TYR A 72 4.07 -4.85 11.96
C TYR A 72 2.77 -4.05 11.78
N ILE A 73 2.71 -3.17 10.77
CA ILE A 73 1.52 -2.36 10.47
C ILE A 73 0.37 -3.27 10.04
N ALA A 74 0.61 -4.22 9.15
CA ALA A 74 -0.39 -5.19 8.70
C ALA A 74 -0.99 -5.98 9.88
N LYS A 75 -0.17 -6.44 10.83
CA LYS A 75 -0.66 -7.12 12.04
C LYS A 75 -1.59 -6.23 12.86
N GLN A 76 -1.25 -4.95 13.05
CA GLN A 76 -2.08 -4.01 13.80
C GLN A 76 -3.36 -3.62 13.06
N VAL A 77 -3.30 -3.50 11.72
CA VAL A 77 -4.48 -3.23 10.88
C VAL A 77 -5.45 -4.41 10.91
N SER A 78 -4.93 -5.64 10.94
CA SER A 78 -5.70 -6.87 11.15
C SER A 78 -6.16 -7.07 12.59
N ALA A 79 -5.55 -6.39 13.57
CA ALA A 79 -5.91 -6.54 14.97
C ALA A 79 -7.26 -5.86 15.22
N GLY A 80 -8.24 -6.65 15.68
CA GLY A 80 -9.61 -6.20 15.93
C GLY A 80 -10.62 -7.32 15.72
N SER A 81 -11.90 -7.02 15.90
CA SER A 81 -12.98 -8.01 15.77
C SER A 81 -13.19 -8.53 14.35
N SER A 82 -12.77 -7.75 13.34
CA SER A 82 -12.82 -8.16 11.92
C SER A 82 -11.71 -7.50 11.10
N PRO A 83 -11.14 -8.22 10.10
CA PRO A 83 -10.25 -7.64 9.11
C PRO A 83 -10.95 -6.52 8.31
N PRO A 84 -10.21 -5.50 7.84
CA PRO A 84 -10.80 -4.49 6.97
C PRO A 84 -11.28 -5.14 5.66
N THR A 85 -12.49 -4.80 5.26
CA THR A 85 -13.08 -5.21 3.96
C THR A 85 -13.11 -4.06 2.96
N LEU A 86 -13.04 -2.82 3.46
CA LEU A 86 -13.04 -1.58 2.70
C LEU A 86 -11.63 -0.97 2.63
N VAL A 87 -11.32 -0.37 1.49
CA VAL A 87 -10.01 0.28 1.28
C VAL A 87 -9.81 1.46 2.21
N SER A 88 -10.86 2.26 2.42
CA SER A 88 -10.84 3.42 3.33
C SER A 88 -10.52 3.03 4.78
N ASP A 89 -11.14 1.95 5.27
CA ASP A 89 -10.89 1.42 6.61
C ASP A 89 -9.45 0.90 6.73
N CYS A 90 -8.98 0.15 5.72
CA CYS A 90 -7.60 -0.34 5.66
C CYS A 90 -6.57 0.80 5.76
N ILE A 91 -6.75 1.88 4.98
CA ILE A 91 -5.87 3.05 4.97
C ILE A 91 -5.93 3.79 6.31
N SER A 92 -7.14 4.04 6.83
CA SER A 92 -7.32 4.79 8.08
C SER A 92 -6.67 4.10 9.27
N ARG A 93 -6.83 2.78 9.37
CA ARG A 93 -6.15 1.96 10.39
C ARG A 93 -4.63 2.02 10.21
N ALA A 94 -4.13 1.90 8.99
CA ALA A 94 -2.70 1.92 8.71
C ALA A 94 -2.04 3.26 9.08
N ILE A 95 -2.67 4.38 8.71
CA ILE A 95 -2.19 5.74 9.06
C ILE A 95 -2.16 5.91 10.58
N ARG A 96 -3.20 5.48 11.30
CA ARG A 96 -3.26 5.58 12.75
C ARG A 96 -2.13 4.78 13.42
N VAL A 97 -1.85 3.59 12.92
CA VAL A 97 -0.75 2.76 13.42
C VAL A 97 0.60 3.43 13.17
N GLU A 98 0.84 3.96 11.97
CA GLU A 98 2.07 4.68 11.63
C GLU A 98 2.29 5.89 12.54
N TYR A 99 1.24 6.68 12.79
CA TYR A 99 1.29 7.82 13.71
C TYR A 99 1.76 7.42 15.12
N TRP A 100 1.21 6.34 15.69
CA TRP A 100 1.64 5.87 17.02
C TRP A 100 3.07 5.34 17.03
N ILE A 101 3.50 4.66 15.97
CA ILE A 101 4.89 4.19 15.83
C ILE A 101 5.85 5.37 15.86
N ASP A 102 5.53 6.44 15.14
CA ASP A 102 6.37 7.64 15.06
C ASP A 102 6.41 8.37 16.40
N GLN A 103 5.28 8.50 17.10
CA GLN A 103 5.26 9.04 18.46
C GLN A 103 6.12 8.22 19.44
N ASP A 104 6.02 6.89 19.40
CA ASP A 104 6.83 6.00 20.23
C ASP A 104 8.32 6.09 19.89
N ARG A 105 8.66 6.29 18.61
CA ARG A 105 10.03 6.50 18.15
C ARG A 105 10.57 7.83 18.69
N GLU A 106 9.81 8.91 18.61
CA GLU A 106 10.18 10.22 19.16
C GLU A 106 10.32 10.20 20.69
N ALA A 107 9.39 9.53 21.39
CA ALA A 107 9.44 9.40 22.85
C ALA A 107 10.71 8.68 23.32
N ARG A 108 11.13 7.64 22.58
CA ARG A 108 12.38 6.91 22.85
C ARG A 108 13.64 7.70 22.51
N ALA A 109 13.57 8.60 21.53
CA ALA A 109 14.68 9.45 21.13
C ALA A 109 14.97 10.59 22.14
N LYS A 110 14.01 10.96 22.99
CA LYS A 110 14.21 12.01 24.01
C LYS A 110 15.06 11.48 25.17
N PRO A 111 16.23 12.10 25.48
CA PRO A 111 17.09 11.65 26.57
C PRO A 111 16.41 11.87 27.93
N LYS A 112 16.45 10.86 28.81
CA LYS A 112 15.97 10.97 30.20
C LYS A 112 16.84 12.01 30.93
N ARG A 113 16.24 13.13 31.34
CA ARG A 113 16.91 14.14 32.18
C ARG A 113 17.44 13.46 33.46
N LYS A 114 18.77 13.38 33.60
CA LYS A 114 19.41 12.91 34.85
C LYS A 114 19.01 13.88 35.97
N ARG A 115 18.26 13.40 36.97
CA ARG A 115 17.99 14.15 38.21
C ARG A 115 19.34 14.33 38.90
N LYS A 116 19.83 15.57 38.97
CA LYS A 116 20.96 15.92 39.85
C LYS A 116 20.47 15.73 41.29
N LEU A 117 20.98 14.70 41.98
CA LEU A 117 20.98 14.66 43.44
C LEU A 117 22.08 15.66 43.87
N TYR A 118 21.66 16.69 44.61
CA TYR A 118 22.55 17.51 45.41
C TYR A 118 22.55 16.94 46.83
#